data_AF-W6U0B5-F1
#
_entry.id   AF-W6U0B5-F1
#
_cell.length_a   1.000
_cell.length_b   1.000
_cell.length_c   1.000
_cell.angle_alpha   90.00
_cell.angle_beta   90.00
_cell.angle_gamma   90.00
#
_symmetry.space_group_name_H-M   'P 1'
#
loop_
_entity.id
_entity.type
_entity.pdbx_description
1 polymer ?
#
loop_
_entity_poly.entity_id
_entity_poly.type
_entity_poly.pdbx_seq_one_letter_code
_entity_poly.pdbx_strand_id
1 'polypeptide(L)'
;MLMPLLELTESDLKAYLDKLSKPSLFSNESLGQLSLMYSRFRMNELGRINLEYDADSRRVEQDYIEEKKRCQYKLDELKRQYKQIDNRIISVEQKLSRGIPEDLALIDKLIAEQEAIVQEQEYLNAAKSALKAQVTNVDITYGKTCEKLSQNRIAREMPIPSRFEQYAMGIKKADQKIRIKTSLFALILIIGVPLMLEFVAYKTKIPITTTGAVVHGVLVHYLFLVALILTELFLAERIRNKIYAFFGIRYAVTSGNALLKLLSENLDAISKLKKSAVETQQTDEVMEQLNH
;
A
#
# COMPACT_ATOMS: atom_id res chain seq x y z
N MET A 1 -19.31 -17.69 -7.31
CA MET A 1 -18.04 -18.07 -6.66
C MET A 1 -16.98 -17.06 -7.09
N LEU A 2 -16.64 -16.09 -6.24
CA LEU A 2 -15.55 -15.14 -6.52
C LEU A 2 -14.22 -15.86 -6.20
N MET A 3 -13.39 -16.12 -7.20
CA MET A 3 -12.00 -16.51 -6.95
C MET A 3 -11.34 -15.43 -6.07
N PRO A 4 -10.55 -15.80 -5.06
CA PRO A 4 -9.79 -14.83 -4.28
C PRO A 4 -8.92 -14.02 -5.24
N LEU A 5 -9.00 -12.69 -5.16
CA LEU A 5 -8.12 -11.83 -5.95
C LEU A 5 -6.69 -12.03 -5.46
N LEU A 6 -5.89 -12.72 -6.27
CA LEU A 6 -4.45 -12.83 -6.09
C LEU A 6 -3.78 -11.48 -6.34
N GLU A 7 -2.73 -11.20 -5.58
CA GLU A 7 -1.84 -10.05 -5.81
C GLU A 7 -1.38 -10.00 -7.26
N LEU A 8 -1.18 -8.78 -7.77
CA LEU A 8 -0.67 -8.56 -9.11
C LEU A 8 0.83 -8.82 -9.13
N THR A 9 1.29 -9.64 -10.09
CA THR A 9 2.72 -9.83 -10.35
C THR A 9 3.16 -9.02 -11.56
N GLU A 10 4.46 -8.70 -11.65
CA GLU A 10 5.00 -8.06 -12.85
C GLU A 10 4.80 -8.91 -14.10
N SER A 11 4.92 -10.24 -13.97
CA SER A 11 4.70 -11.18 -15.08
C SER A 11 3.28 -11.10 -15.63
N ASP A 12 2.27 -10.96 -14.77
CA ASP A 12 0.88 -10.81 -15.21
C ASP A 12 0.70 -9.55 -16.07
N LEU A 13 1.31 -8.45 -15.64
CA LEU A 13 1.16 -7.17 -16.32
C LEU A 13 1.98 -7.10 -17.61
N LYS A 14 3.20 -7.66 -17.62
CA LYS A 14 4.01 -7.83 -18.84
C LYS A 14 3.28 -8.71 -19.86
N ALA A 15 2.73 -9.84 -19.44
CA ALA A 15 1.95 -10.72 -20.32
C ALA A 15 0.70 -10.02 -20.88
N TYR A 16 0.05 -9.16 -20.09
CA TYR A 16 -1.05 -8.33 -20.58
C TYR A 16 -0.59 -7.34 -21.65
N LEU A 17 0.50 -6.61 -21.41
CA LEU A 17 1.07 -5.65 -22.37
C LEU A 17 1.53 -6.35 -23.66
N ASP A 18 2.14 -7.53 -23.56
CA ASP A 18 2.56 -8.33 -24.71
C ASP A 18 1.36 -8.78 -25.56
N LYS A 19 0.22 -9.12 -24.93
CA LYS A 19 -1.02 -9.43 -25.68
C LYS A 19 -1.54 -8.23 -26.45
N LEU A 20 -1.38 -7.01 -25.92
CA LEU A 20 -1.80 -5.78 -26.60
C LEU A 20 -0.94 -5.43 -27.82
N SER A 21 0.27 -6.00 -27.93
CA SER A 21 1.14 -5.84 -29.12
C SER A 21 0.56 -6.51 -30.38
N LYS A 22 -0.45 -7.38 -30.23
CA LYS A 22 -1.14 -8.07 -31.33
C LYS A 22 -2.55 -7.48 -31.49
N PRO A 23 -2.76 -6.53 -32.43
CA PRO A 23 -4.03 -5.81 -32.53
C PRO A 23 -5.24 -6.68 -32.83
N SER A 24 -5.04 -7.84 -33.45
CA SER A 24 -6.07 -8.84 -33.71
C SER A 24 -6.64 -9.49 -32.44
N LEU A 25 -5.94 -9.40 -31.32
CA LEU A 25 -6.36 -9.94 -30.03
C LEU A 25 -7.03 -8.90 -29.13
N PHE A 26 -7.07 -7.63 -29.55
CA PHE A 26 -7.75 -6.60 -28.78
C PHE A 26 -9.26 -6.73 -28.94
N SER A 27 -9.95 -6.98 -27.84
CA SER A 27 -11.40 -7.13 -27.78
C SER A 27 -11.99 -6.16 -26.76
N ASN A 28 -13.32 -6.07 -26.73
CA ASN A 28 -14.04 -5.31 -25.70
C ASN A 28 -13.68 -5.77 -24.27
N GLU A 29 -13.15 -6.99 -24.11
CA GLU A 29 -12.75 -7.55 -22.82
C GLU A 29 -11.37 -7.07 -22.36
N SER A 30 -10.53 -6.54 -23.27
CA SER A 30 -9.16 -6.10 -22.96
C SER A 30 -9.13 -4.96 -21.93
N LEU A 31 -10.13 -4.08 -21.93
CA LEU A 31 -10.28 -3.03 -20.90
C LEU A 31 -10.84 -3.59 -19.58
N GLY A 32 -11.66 -4.64 -19.64
CA GLY A 32 -12.10 -5.37 -18.45
C GLY A 32 -10.94 -6.05 -17.73
N GLN A 33 -10.01 -6.65 -18.50
CA GLN A 33 -8.77 -7.21 -17.95
C GLN A 33 -7.90 -6.13 -17.28
N LEU A 34 -7.77 -4.94 -17.88
CA LEU A 34 -7.08 -3.82 -17.25
C LEU A 34 -7.71 -3.45 -15.91
N SER A 35 -9.04 -3.38 -15.85
CA SER A 35 -9.76 -3.12 -14.60
C SER A 35 -9.50 -4.20 -13.55
N LEU A 36 -9.43 -5.47 -13.95
CA LEU A 36 -9.06 -6.57 -13.07
C LEU A 36 -7.63 -6.41 -12.55
N MET A 37 -6.67 -6.00 -13.38
CA MET A 37 -5.29 -5.76 -12.94
C MET A 37 -5.21 -4.63 -11.90
N TYR A 38 -5.96 -3.53 -12.07
CA TYR A 38 -6.08 -2.51 -11.02
C TYR A 38 -6.69 -3.08 -9.74
N SER A 39 -7.73 -3.91 -9.83
CA SER A 39 -8.32 -4.56 -8.65
C SER A 39 -7.33 -5.53 -7.96
N ARG A 40 -6.46 -6.21 -8.69
CA ARG A 40 -5.40 -7.04 -8.13
C ARG A 40 -4.31 -6.20 -7.46
N PHE A 41 -3.91 -5.08 -8.08
CA PHE A 41 -2.95 -4.14 -7.51
C PHE A 41 -3.42 -3.55 -6.17
N ARG A 42 -4.74 -3.43 -5.96
CA ARG A 42 -5.31 -3.07 -4.65
C ARG A 42 -4.83 -4.00 -3.53
N MET A 43 -4.68 -5.30 -3.82
CA MET A 43 -4.19 -6.27 -2.84
C MET A 43 -2.72 -6.02 -2.49
N ASN A 44 -1.88 -5.67 -3.47
CA ASN A 44 -0.49 -5.30 -3.21
C ASN A 44 -0.38 -4.05 -2.31
N GLU A 45 -1.22 -3.03 -2.55
CA GLU A 45 -1.24 -1.82 -1.71
C GLU A 45 -1.70 -2.11 -0.27
N LEU A 46 -2.73 -2.95 -0.09
CA LEU A 46 -3.16 -3.40 1.24
C LEU A 46 -2.09 -4.24 1.93
N GLY A 47 -1.48 -5.17 1.19
CA GLY A 47 -0.37 -5.99 1.67
C GLY A 47 0.80 -5.15 2.16
N ARG A 48 1.16 -4.10 1.41
CA ARG A 48 2.19 -3.14 1.82
C ARG A 48 1.84 -2.43 3.13
N ILE A 49 0.63 -1.88 3.27
CA ILE A 49 0.22 -1.18 4.49
C ILE A 49 0.27 -2.11 5.71
N ASN A 50 -0.19 -3.35 5.55
CA ASN A 50 -0.15 -4.34 6.62
C ASN A 50 1.29 -4.68 7.02
N LEU A 51 2.18 -4.86 6.04
CA LEU A 51 3.61 -5.10 6.31
C LEU A 51 4.27 -3.91 7.02
N GLU A 52 3.97 -2.67 6.62
CA GLU A 52 4.45 -1.46 7.30
C GLU A 52 3.97 -1.44 8.76
N TYR A 53 2.68 -1.70 9.00
CA TYR A 53 2.10 -1.75 10.34
C TYR A 53 2.72 -2.84 11.20
N ASP A 54 2.88 -4.05 10.67
CA ASP A 54 3.46 -5.18 11.40
C ASP A 54 4.91 -4.90 11.78
N ALA A 55 5.70 -4.32 10.87
CA ALA A 55 7.09 -3.94 11.15
C ALA A 55 7.18 -2.86 12.24
N ASP A 56 6.39 -1.80 12.14
CA ASP A 56 6.36 -0.74 13.15
C ASP A 56 5.84 -1.24 14.51
N SER A 57 4.84 -2.13 14.51
CA SER A 57 4.29 -2.74 15.72
C SER A 57 5.33 -3.57 16.45
N ARG A 58 6.12 -4.38 15.73
CA ARG A 58 7.21 -5.17 16.33
C ARG A 58 8.28 -4.29 16.95
N ARG A 59 8.68 -3.21 16.27
CA ARG A 59 9.66 -2.26 16.83
C ARG A 59 9.16 -1.64 18.13
N VAL A 60 7.90 -1.19 18.16
CA VAL A 60 7.31 -0.58 19.36
C VAL A 60 7.18 -1.59 20.51
N GLU A 61 6.89 -2.85 20.20
CA GLU A 61 6.88 -3.93 21.18
C GLU A 61 8.28 -4.23 21.73
N GLN A 62 9.31 -4.27 20.88
CA GLN A 62 10.71 -4.44 21.30
C GLN A 62 11.14 -3.29 22.24
N ASP A 63 10.92 -2.03 21.82
CA ASP A 63 11.23 -0.85 22.63
C ASP A 63 10.55 -0.92 24.02
N TYR A 64 9.28 -1.35 24.05
CA TYR A 64 8.54 -1.53 25.30
C TYR A 64 9.14 -2.63 26.19
N ILE A 65 9.48 -3.78 25.62
CA ILE A 65 10.10 -4.90 26.35
C ILE A 65 11.45 -4.47 26.94
N GLU A 66 12.27 -3.75 26.17
CA GLU A 66 13.56 -3.24 26.64
C GLU A 66 13.41 -2.26 27.81
N GLU A 67 12.52 -1.29 27.70
CA GLU A 67 12.27 -0.33 28.79
C GLU A 67 11.68 -1.02 30.03
N LYS A 68 10.84 -2.04 29.84
CA LYS A 68 10.32 -2.86 30.95
C LYS A 68 11.42 -3.68 31.63
N LYS A 69 12.34 -4.27 30.86
CA LYS A 69 13.54 -4.96 31.39
C LYS A 69 14.41 -4.00 32.20
N ARG A 70 14.63 -2.77 31.72
CA ARG A 70 15.37 -1.73 32.47
C ARG A 70 14.69 -1.36 33.77
N CYS A 71 13.37 -1.18 33.76
CA CYS A 71 12.60 -0.93 34.98
C CYS A 71 12.67 -2.10 35.96
N GLN A 72 12.60 -3.33 35.46
CA GLN A 72 12.73 -4.54 36.27
C GLN A 72 14.10 -4.64 36.95
N TYR A 73 15.17 -4.35 36.22
CA TYR A 73 16.52 -4.31 36.79
C TYR A 73 16.62 -3.28 37.93
N LYS A 74 16.11 -2.06 37.73
CA LYS A 74 16.06 -1.04 38.79
C LYS A 74 15.24 -1.49 40.00
N LEU A 75 14.14 -2.20 39.78
CA LEU A 75 13.30 -2.73 40.86
C LEU A 75 14.06 -3.76 41.69
N ASP A 76 14.76 -4.68 41.04
CA ASP A 76 15.52 -5.72 41.73
C ASP A 76 16.72 -5.15 42.48
N GLU A 77 17.34 -4.09 41.96
CA GLU A 77 18.39 -3.35 42.69
C GLU A 77 17.83 -2.63 43.93
N LEU A 78 16.69 -1.93 43.81
CA LEU A 78 16.02 -1.33 44.97
C LEU A 78 15.68 -2.39 46.04
N LYS A 79 15.18 -3.58 45.66
CA LYS A 79 14.92 -4.67 46.61
C LYS A 79 16.18 -5.12 47.36
N ARG A 80 17.34 -5.17 46.68
CA ARG A 80 18.61 -5.50 47.32
C ARG A 80 19.00 -4.42 48.34
N GLN A 81 18.86 -3.15 48.00
CA GLN A 81 19.14 -2.03 48.89
C GLN A 81 18.23 -2.06 50.13
N TYR A 82 16.91 -2.27 49.96
CA TYR A 82 15.99 -2.45 51.08
C TYR A 82 16.41 -3.59 52.01
N LYS A 83 16.80 -4.74 51.44
CA LYS A 83 17.29 -5.88 52.25
C LYS A 83 18.56 -5.56 53.04
N GLN A 84 19.45 -4.73 52.48
CA GLN A 84 20.65 -4.27 53.19
C GLN A 84 20.29 -3.37 54.38
N ILE A 85 19.33 -2.45 54.20
CA ILE A 85 18.81 -1.62 55.28
C ILE A 85 18.12 -2.48 56.36
N ASP A 86 17.26 -3.42 55.98
CA ASP A 86 16.59 -4.31 56.93
C ASP A 86 17.60 -5.08 57.80
N ASN A 87 18.68 -5.59 57.19
CA ASN A 87 19.75 -6.24 57.94
C ASN A 87 20.47 -5.29 58.91
N ARG A 88 20.68 -4.02 58.53
CA ARG A 88 21.28 -2.99 59.40
C ARG A 88 20.36 -2.64 60.57
N ILE A 89 19.05 -2.51 60.32
CA ILE A 89 18.03 -2.31 61.36
C ILE A 89 18.07 -3.45 62.38
N ILE A 90 18.00 -4.70 61.90
CA ILE A 90 18.08 -5.88 62.78
C ILE A 90 19.38 -5.87 63.59
N SER A 91 20.51 -5.48 62.99
CA SER A 91 21.78 -5.38 63.71
C SER A 91 21.76 -4.31 64.80
N VAL A 92 21.14 -3.14 64.55
CA VAL A 92 21.01 -2.06 65.52
C VAL A 92 20.05 -2.47 66.64
N GLU A 93 18.92 -3.08 66.31
CA GLU A 93 17.94 -3.62 67.28
C GLU A 93 18.56 -4.69 68.18
N GLN A 94 19.37 -5.58 67.63
CA GLN A 94 20.12 -6.58 68.40
C GLN A 94 21.17 -5.97 69.33
N LYS A 95 21.79 -4.85 68.94
CA LYS A 95 22.73 -4.13 69.81
C LYS A 95 22.00 -3.45 70.96
N LEU A 96 20.82 -2.88 70.70
CA LEU A 96 19.96 -2.26 71.72
C LEU A 96 19.36 -3.30 72.69
N SER A 97 18.95 -4.47 72.20
CA SER A 97 18.35 -5.51 73.04
C SER A 97 19.33 -6.20 73.99
N ARG A 98 20.64 -6.10 73.72
CA ARG A 98 21.72 -6.57 74.61
C ARG A 98 22.03 -5.61 75.76
N GLY A 99 21.32 -4.48 75.85
CA GLY A 99 21.49 -3.45 76.87
C GLY A 99 21.96 -2.12 76.25
N ILE A 100 21.50 -1.00 76.84
CA ILE A 100 21.99 0.33 76.45
C ILE A 100 23.45 0.42 76.88
N PRO A 101 24.40 0.74 75.97
CA PRO A 101 25.79 0.92 76.34
C PRO A 101 25.93 2.00 77.43
N GLU A 102 26.72 1.75 78.47
CA GLU A 102 27.02 2.77 79.49
C GLU A 102 27.97 3.86 78.94
N ASP A 103 28.62 3.60 77.80
CA ASP A 103 29.50 4.53 77.10
C ASP A 103 28.72 5.48 76.18
N LEU A 104 28.75 6.77 76.52
CA LEU A 104 28.12 7.86 75.77
C LEU A 104 28.56 7.89 74.29
N ALA A 105 29.83 7.59 74.00
CA ALA A 105 30.35 7.61 72.62
C ALA A 105 29.77 6.46 71.78
N LEU A 106 29.33 5.39 72.41
CA LEU A 106 28.69 4.24 71.77
C LEU A 106 27.20 4.48 71.53
N ILE A 107 26.56 5.24 72.43
CA ILE A 107 25.19 5.75 72.25
C ILE A 107 25.15 6.71 71.05
N ASP A 108 26.06 7.68 70.96
CA ASP A 108 26.10 8.65 69.85
C ASP A 108 26.27 7.96 68.48
N LYS A 109 27.09 6.90 68.42
CA LYS A 109 27.26 6.10 67.20
C LYS A 109 26.00 5.33 66.81
N LEU A 110 25.24 4.82 67.79
CA LEU A 110 23.97 4.14 67.54
C LEU A 110 22.92 5.11 67.02
N ILE A 111 22.84 6.32 67.59
CA ILE A 111 21.92 7.37 67.13
C ILE A 111 22.27 7.81 65.71
N ALA A 112 23.55 8.09 65.43
CA ALA A 112 23.98 8.47 64.09
C ALA A 112 23.68 7.38 63.04
N GLU A 113 23.83 6.10 63.39
CA GLU A 113 23.47 4.98 62.51
C GLU A 113 21.96 4.89 62.29
N GLN A 114 21.13 5.14 63.31
CA GLN A 114 19.67 5.19 63.17
C GLN A 114 19.22 6.35 62.29
N GLU A 115 19.78 7.55 62.47
CA GLU A 115 19.49 8.70 61.62
C GLU A 115 19.89 8.44 60.16
N ALA A 116 21.06 7.82 59.93
CA ALA A 116 21.50 7.41 58.60
C ALA A 116 20.55 6.37 57.96
N ILE A 117 20.10 5.38 58.73
CA ILE A 117 19.11 4.39 58.28
C ILE A 117 17.81 5.06 57.85
N VAL A 118 17.28 6.00 58.66
CA VAL A 118 16.04 6.72 58.35
C VAL A 118 16.18 7.54 57.06
N GLN A 119 17.28 8.29 56.93
CA GLN A 119 17.54 9.08 55.73
C GLN A 119 17.64 8.20 54.47
N GLU A 120 18.28 7.05 54.57
CA GLU A 120 18.41 6.10 53.46
C GLU A 120 17.06 5.45 53.11
N GLN A 121 16.22 5.11 54.11
CA GLN A 121 14.86 4.63 53.87
C GLN A 121 13.98 5.64 53.14
N GLU A 122 14.04 6.92 53.54
CA GLU A 122 13.32 7.99 52.86
C GLU A 122 13.75 8.11 51.40
N TYR A 123 15.06 8.05 51.14
CA TYR A 123 15.60 8.06 49.79
C TYR A 123 15.13 6.85 48.95
N LEU A 124 15.17 5.63 49.50
CA LEU A 124 14.68 4.44 48.81
C LEU A 124 13.17 4.50 48.55
N ASN A 125 12.39 5.04 49.48
CA ASN A 125 10.94 5.23 49.32
C ASN A 125 10.62 6.21 48.19
N ALA A 126 11.36 7.33 48.11
CA ALA A 126 11.25 8.27 47.00
C ALA A 126 11.63 7.61 45.66
N ALA A 127 12.74 6.86 45.63
CA ALA A 127 13.20 6.15 44.43
C ALA A 127 12.19 5.08 43.96
N LYS A 128 11.59 4.32 44.89
CA LYS A 128 10.52 3.35 44.61
C LYS A 128 9.29 4.03 44.02
N SER A 129 8.89 5.17 44.57
CA SER A 129 7.75 5.93 44.09
C SER A 129 7.98 6.48 42.68
N ALA A 130 9.19 7.00 42.41
CA ALA A 130 9.62 7.43 41.08
C ALA A 130 9.64 6.28 40.07
N LEU A 131 10.17 5.11 40.46
CA LEU A 131 10.19 3.93 39.60
C LEU A 131 8.78 3.44 39.25
N LYS A 132 7.87 3.43 40.23
CA LYS A 132 6.45 3.08 39.98
C LYS A 132 5.82 4.03 38.95
N ALA A 133 6.05 5.34 39.10
CA ALA A 133 5.58 6.33 38.13
C ALA A 133 6.22 6.13 36.75
N GLN A 134 7.51 5.80 36.69
CA GLN A 134 8.20 5.48 35.45
C GLN A 134 7.56 4.28 34.73
N VAL A 135 7.31 3.17 35.44
CA VAL A 135 6.67 1.98 34.87
C VAL A 135 5.28 2.32 34.31
N THR A 136 4.46 3.03 35.08
CA THR A 136 3.13 3.46 34.61
C THR A 136 3.24 4.35 33.37
N ASN A 137 4.22 5.25 33.31
CA ASN A 137 4.42 6.09 32.13
C ASN A 137 4.84 5.29 30.89
N VAL A 138 5.67 4.25 31.07
CA VAL A 138 6.07 3.33 29.99
C VAL A 138 4.83 2.60 29.44
N ASP A 139 3.98 2.05 30.30
CA ASP A 139 2.75 1.36 29.88
C ASP A 139 1.79 2.30 29.14
N ILE A 140 1.59 3.52 29.65
CA ILE A 140 0.73 4.54 29.01
C ILE A 140 1.29 4.94 27.65
N THR A 141 2.61 5.15 27.55
CA THR A 141 3.27 5.57 26.31
C THR A 141 3.16 4.48 25.25
N TYR A 142 3.37 3.23 25.63
CA TYR A 142 3.16 2.08 24.76
C TYR A 142 1.72 2.02 24.24
N GLY A 143 0.72 2.09 25.13
CA GLY A 143 -0.69 2.09 24.75
C GLY A 143 -1.06 3.21 23.76
N LYS A 144 -0.62 4.44 24.02
CA LYS A 144 -0.83 5.59 23.11
C LYS A 144 -0.16 5.39 21.75
N THR A 145 1.03 4.80 21.74
CA THR A 145 1.78 4.55 20.51
C THR A 145 1.08 3.49 19.66
N CYS A 146 0.62 2.40 20.28
CA CYS A 146 -0.16 1.35 19.61
C CYS A 146 -1.47 1.89 19.03
N GLU A 147 -2.20 2.73 19.78
CA GLU A 147 -3.42 3.36 19.29
C GLU A 147 -3.14 4.26 18.07
N LYS A 148 -2.09 5.09 18.15
CA LYS A 148 -1.67 5.95 17.03
C LYS A 148 -1.28 5.13 15.79
N LEU A 149 -0.58 4.01 15.96
CA LEU A 149 -0.24 3.10 14.86
C LEU A 149 -1.51 2.52 14.21
N SER A 150 -2.46 2.07 15.02
CA SER A 150 -3.76 1.55 14.53
C SER A 150 -4.54 2.61 13.75
N GLN A 151 -4.63 3.84 14.28
CA GLN A 151 -5.28 4.96 13.59
C GLN A 151 -4.59 5.31 12.27
N ASN A 152 -3.25 5.32 12.24
CA ASN A 152 -2.48 5.56 11.02
C ASN A 152 -2.73 4.49 9.96
N ARG A 153 -2.81 3.21 10.35
CA ARG A 153 -3.16 2.11 9.44
C ARG A 153 -4.54 2.35 8.82
N ILE A 154 -5.56 2.60 9.65
CA ILE A 154 -6.92 2.86 9.18
C ILE A 154 -6.96 4.07 8.24
N ALA A 155 -6.26 5.16 8.58
CA ALA A 155 -6.19 6.35 7.75
C ALA A 155 -5.56 6.09 6.37
N ARG A 156 -4.59 5.17 6.29
CA ARG A 156 -3.98 4.74 5.01
C ARG A 156 -4.86 3.76 4.22
N GLU A 157 -5.61 2.89 4.89
CA GLU A 157 -6.52 1.92 4.25
C GLU A 157 -7.80 2.58 3.71
N MET A 158 -8.36 3.56 4.43
CA MET A 158 -9.63 4.21 4.11
C MET A 158 -9.73 4.79 2.68
N PRO A 159 -8.71 5.49 2.12
CA PRO A 159 -8.81 6.04 0.76
C PRO A 159 -8.69 4.99 -0.35
N ILE A 160 -8.26 3.75 -0.04
CA ILE A 160 -7.99 2.72 -1.05
C ILE A 160 -9.23 2.40 -1.90
N PRO A 161 -10.39 2.02 -1.33
CA PRO A 161 -11.58 1.69 -2.12
C PRO A 161 -11.96 2.80 -3.10
N SER A 162 -12.02 4.05 -2.63
CA SER A 162 -12.37 5.21 -3.47
C SER A 162 -11.37 5.42 -4.61
N ARG A 163 -10.07 5.31 -4.35
CA ARG A 163 -9.03 5.45 -5.39
C ARG A 163 -9.17 4.38 -6.48
N PHE A 164 -9.42 3.13 -6.09
CA PHE A 164 -9.58 2.03 -7.06
C PHE A 164 -10.92 2.09 -7.80
N GLU A 165 -11.99 2.59 -7.18
CA GLU A 165 -13.23 2.92 -7.87
C GLU A 165 -13.03 4.00 -8.92
N GLN A 166 -12.22 5.03 -8.63
CA GLN A 166 -11.88 6.07 -9.61
C GLN A 166 -11.14 5.50 -10.82
N TYR A 167 -10.21 4.55 -10.63
CA TYR A 167 -9.57 3.86 -11.75
C TYR A 167 -10.59 3.07 -12.60
N ALA A 168 -11.48 2.31 -11.96
CA ALA A 168 -12.52 1.57 -12.66
C ALA A 168 -13.48 2.49 -13.43
N MET A 169 -13.91 3.60 -12.82
CA MET A 169 -14.72 4.62 -13.49
C MET A 169 -13.95 5.30 -14.63
N GLY A 170 -12.65 5.55 -14.46
CA GLY A 170 -11.77 6.09 -15.48
C GLY A 170 -11.72 5.20 -16.72
N ILE A 171 -11.58 3.89 -16.53
CA ILE A 171 -11.59 2.90 -17.62
C ILE A 171 -12.95 2.88 -18.32
N LYS A 172 -14.07 2.90 -17.59
CA LYS A 172 -15.42 2.96 -18.18
C LYS A 172 -15.63 4.23 -19.01
N LYS A 173 -15.22 5.39 -18.49
CA LYS A 173 -15.29 6.67 -19.21
C LYS A 173 -14.40 6.65 -20.46
N ALA A 174 -13.22 6.01 -20.37
CA ALA A 174 -12.34 5.85 -21.52
C ALA A 174 -12.97 4.95 -22.60
N ASP A 175 -13.58 3.83 -22.23
CA ASP A 175 -14.28 2.96 -23.17
C ASP A 175 -15.40 3.71 -23.91
N GLN A 176 -16.25 4.45 -23.19
CA GLN A 176 -17.29 5.27 -23.81
C GLN A 176 -16.72 6.30 -24.79
N LYS A 177 -15.64 7.01 -24.40
CA LYS A 177 -14.96 7.97 -25.29
C LYS A 177 -14.37 7.28 -26.52
N ILE A 178 -13.79 6.09 -26.38
CA ILE A 178 -13.23 5.31 -27.49
C ILE A 178 -14.35 4.88 -28.43
N ARG A 179 -15.50 4.41 -27.94
CA ARG A 179 -16.66 4.06 -28.75
C ARG A 179 -17.16 5.24 -29.57
N ILE A 180 -17.31 6.42 -28.95
CA ILE A 180 -17.74 7.64 -29.65
C ILE A 180 -16.74 8.04 -30.74
N LYS A 181 -15.44 8.06 -30.41
CA LYS A 181 -14.38 8.34 -31.40
C LYS A 181 -14.40 7.33 -32.54
N THR A 182 -14.56 6.05 -32.22
CA THR A 182 -14.65 4.98 -33.21
C THR A 182 -15.80 5.22 -34.16
N SER A 183 -17.01 5.52 -33.65
CA SER A 183 -18.17 5.81 -34.49
C SER A 183 -17.93 7.00 -35.40
N LEU A 184 -17.33 8.08 -34.89
CA LEU A 184 -17.04 9.29 -35.68
C LEU A 184 -16.02 9.01 -36.79
N PHE A 185 -14.89 8.38 -36.47
CA PHE A 185 -13.86 8.05 -37.46
C PHE A 185 -14.34 6.99 -38.46
N ALA A 186 -15.12 6.00 -38.01
CA ALA A 186 -15.71 5.01 -38.89
C ALA A 186 -16.71 5.65 -39.87
N LEU A 187 -17.54 6.59 -39.41
CA LEU A 187 -18.48 7.32 -40.27
C LEU A 187 -17.73 8.06 -41.40
N ILE A 188 -16.64 8.76 -41.06
CA ILE A 188 -15.80 9.46 -42.05
C ILE A 188 -15.24 8.47 -43.08
N LEU A 189 -14.79 7.29 -42.65
CA LEU A 189 -14.25 6.28 -43.56
C LEU A 189 -15.34 5.61 -44.42
N ILE A 190 -16.49 5.28 -43.82
CA ILE A 190 -17.61 4.62 -44.49
C ILE A 190 -18.21 5.52 -45.57
N ILE A 191 -18.30 6.83 -45.33
CA ILE A 191 -18.78 7.81 -46.33
C ILE A 191 -17.65 8.23 -47.28
N GLY A 192 -16.43 8.39 -46.75
CA GLY A 192 -15.28 8.88 -47.50
C GLY A 192 -14.79 7.92 -48.58
N VAL A 193 -14.84 6.61 -48.36
CA VAL A 193 -14.44 5.61 -49.36
C VAL A 193 -15.33 5.67 -50.61
N PRO A 194 -16.67 5.63 -50.52
CA PRO A 194 -17.58 5.87 -51.64
C PRO A 194 -17.37 7.22 -52.35
N LEU A 195 -17.19 8.32 -51.60
CA LEU A 195 -16.93 9.65 -52.18
C LEU A 195 -15.62 9.70 -52.98
N MET A 196 -14.56 9.07 -52.48
CA MET A 196 -13.28 9.00 -53.18
C MET A 196 -13.38 8.16 -54.46
N LEU A 197 -14.10 7.03 -54.41
CA LEU A 197 -14.34 6.19 -55.59
C LEU A 197 -15.12 6.94 -56.67
N GLU A 198 -16.14 7.70 -56.27
CA GLU A 198 -16.90 8.56 -57.17
C GLU A 198 -16.05 9.68 -57.77
N PHE A 199 -15.24 10.36 -56.96
CA PHE A 199 -14.33 11.40 -57.43
C PHE A 199 -13.31 10.87 -58.45
N VAL A 200 -12.72 9.70 -58.19
CA VAL A 200 -11.80 9.04 -59.12
C VAL A 200 -12.53 8.69 -60.41
N ALA A 201 -13.71 8.07 -60.34
CA ALA A 201 -14.48 7.68 -61.52
C ALA A 201 -14.87 8.89 -62.40
N TYR A 202 -15.23 10.01 -61.77
CA TYR A 202 -15.46 11.29 -62.45
C TYR A 202 -14.20 11.81 -63.15
N LYS A 203 -13.05 11.80 -62.47
CA LYS A 203 -11.76 12.28 -63.02
C LYS A 203 -11.21 11.40 -64.14
N THR A 204 -11.39 10.08 -64.07
CA THR A 204 -10.89 9.12 -65.07
C THR A 204 -11.86 8.90 -66.23
N LYS A 205 -12.99 9.63 -66.28
CA LYS A 205 -14.03 9.53 -67.33
C LYS A 205 -14.47 8.09 -67.60
N ILE A 206 -14.68 7.30 -66.54
CA ILE A 206 -15.23 5.95 -66.69
C ILE A 206 -16.65 6.08 -67.28
N PRO A 207 -16.98 5.37 -68.39
CA PRO A 207 -18.18 5.61 -69.20
C PRO A 207 -19.52 5.34 -68.49
N ILE A 208 -19.49 4.88 -67.23
CA ILE A 208 -20.68 4.67 -66.38
C ILE A 208 -21.33 6.02 -65.97
N THR A 209 -20.62 7.14 -66.12
CA THR A 209 -21.10 8.50 -65.74
C THR A 209 -21.32 9.44 -66.92
N THR A 210 -21.02 9.00 -68.16
CA THR A 210 -21.01 9.86 -69.36
C THR A 210 -21.72 9.21 -70.53
N THR A 211 -23.01 8.92 -70.37
CA THR A 211 -23.91 8.74 -71.53
C THR A 211 -24.90 9.87 -71.52
N GLY A 212 -24.93 10.61 -72.63
CA GLY A 212 -25.66 11.87 -72.78
C GLY A 212 -27.16 11.79 -72.50
N ALA A 213 -27.75 12.99 -72.37
CA ALA A 213 -29.14 13.32 -72.08
C ALA A 213 -29.51 13.41 -70.59
N VAL A 214 -29.80 14.66 -70.19
CA VAL A 214 -30.55 15.13 -69.01
C VAL A 214 -30.53 14.19 -67.81
N VAL A 215 -29.43 14.22 -67.05
CA VAL A 215 -29.29 13.37 -65.87
C VAL A 215 -29.96 14.07 -64.67
N HIS A 216 -31.09 13.52 -64.21
CA HIS A 216 -31.68 13.87 -62.93
C HIS A 216 -30.63 13.67 -61.82
N GLY A 217 -30.45 14.66 -60.94
CA GLY A 217 -29.33 14.76 -59.99
C GLY A 217 -29.13 13.60 -59.01
N VAL A 218 -30.04 12.63 -58.95
CA VAL A 218 -29.92 11.41 -58.14
C VAL A 218 -29.24 10.27 -58.90
N LEU A 219 -29.39 10.20 -60.23
CA LEU A 219 -28.83 9.13 -61.08
C LEU A 219 -27.34 9.32 -61.41
N VAL A 220 -26.81 10.54 -61.27
CA VAL A 220 -25.36 10.84 -61.41
C VAL A 220 -24.52 10.12 -60.35
N HIS A 221 -25.10 9.87 -59.16
CA HIS A 221 -24.41 9.33 -57.99
C HIS A 221 -24.61 7.82 -57.78
N TYR A 222 -24.99 7.07 -58.82
CA TYR A 222 -25.27 5.64 -58.71
C TYR A 222 -24.07 4.84 -58.17
N LEU A 223 -22.86 5.19 -58.62
CA LEU A 223 -21.62 4.56 -58.15
C LEU A 223 -21.38 4.81 -56.65
N PHE A 224 -21.65 6.02 -56.17
CA PHE A 224 -21.57 6.35 -54.75
C PHE A 224 -22.55 5.54 -53.92
N LEU A 225 -23.81 5.44 -54.34
CA LEU A 225 -24.83 4.67 -53.61
C LEU A 225 -24.48 3.18 -53.53
N VAL A 226 -24.05 2.58 -54.65
CA VAL A 226 -23.63 1.17 -54.68
C VAL A 226 -22.40 0.95 -53.80
N ALA A 227 -21.38 1.81 -53.91
CA ALA A 227 -20.17 1.72 -53.09
C ALA A 227 -20.48 1.91 -51.60
N LEU A 228 -21.42 2.79 -51.24
CA LEU A 228 -21.85 3.03 -49.86
C LEU A 228 -22.54 1.78 -49.29
N ILE A 229 -23.48 1.17 -50.02
CA ILE A 229 -24.16 -0.06 -49.59
C ILE A 229 -23.15 -1.20 -49.40
N LEU A 230 -22.23 -1.40 -50.36
CA LEU A 230 -21.21 -2.44 -50.25
C LEU A 230 -20.25 -2.20 -49.08
N THR A 231 -19.87 -0.94 -48.84
CA THR A 231 -19.01 -0.57 -47.72
C THR A 231 -19.70 -0.80 -46.38
N GLU A 232 -20.98 -0.45 -46.26
CA GLU A 232 -21.74 -0.69 -45.02
C GLU A 232 -21.93 -2.18 -44.74
N LEU A 233 -22.28 -2.98 -45.75
CA LEU A 233 -22.55 -4.41 -45.57
C LEU A 233 -21.28 -5.24 -45.32
N PHE A 234 -20.17 -4.95 -46.00
CA PHE A 234 -18.99 -5.82 -45.97
C PHE A 234 -17.81 -5.27 -45.17
N LEU A 235 -17.68 -3.95 -45.04
CA LEU A 235 -16.48 -3.31 -44.47
C LEU A 235 -16.73 -2.54 -43.17
N ALA A 236 -17.92 -2.00 -42.94
CA ALA A 236 -18.18 -1.09 -41.82
C ALA A 236 -17.84 -1.70 -40.45
N GLU A 237 -18.23 -2.96 -40.20
CA GLU A 237 -17.91 -3.62 -38.93
C GLU A 237 -16.40 -3.84 -38.76
N ARG A 238 -15.71 -4.27 -39.82
CA ARG A 238 -14.24 -4.44 -39.82
C ARG A 238 -13.53 -3.11 -39.58
N ILE A 239 -14.00 -2.03 -40.19
CA ILE A 239 -13.48 -0.67 -40.00
C ILE A 239 -13.67 -0.24 -38.54
N ARG A 240 -14.90 -0.37 -38.00
CA ARG A 240 -15.22 -0.03 -36.60
C ARG A 240 -14.35 -0.82 -35.62
N ASN A 241 -14.21 -2.14 -35.80
CA ASN A 241 -13.40 -2.98 -34.92
C ASN A 241 -11.91 -2.62 -34.96
N LYS A 242 -11.35 -2.34 -36.15
CA LYS A 242 -9.95 -1.92 -36.28
C LYS A 242 -9.68 -0.55 -35.62
N ILE A 243 -10.58 0.41 -35.82
CA ILE A 243 -10.46 1.75 -35.23
C ILE A 243 -10.60 1.65 -33.69
N TYR A 244 -11.57 0.87 -33.21
CA TYR A 244 -11.74 0.62 -31.78
C TYR A 244 -10.49 -0.01 -31.18
N ALA A 245 -9.96 -1.06 -31.81
CA ALA A 245 -8.73 -1.71 -31.38
C ALA A 245 -7.55 -0.73 -31.35
N PHE A 246 -7.39 0.12 -32.36
CA PHE A 246 -6.31 1.11 -32.40
C PHE A 246 -6.36 2.07 -31.21
N PHE A 247 -7.51 2.70 -30.95
CA PHE A 247 -7.66 3.63 -29.83
C PHE A 247 -7.62 2.91 -28.47
N GLY A 248 -8.20 1.72 -28.39
CA GLY A 248 -8.23 0.89 -27.20
C GLY A 248 -6.85 0.42 -26.78
N ILE A 249 -6.04 -0.12 -27.70
CA ILE A 249 -4.65 -0.53 -27.43
C ILE A 249 -3.84 0.66 -26.93
N ARG A 250 -3.93 1.82 -27.57
CA ARG A 250 -3.18 3.01 -27.16
C ARG A 250 -3.51 3.41 -25.71
N TYR A 251 -4.78 3.41 -25.34
CA TYR A 251 -5.20 3.68 -23.97
C TYR A 251 -4.73 2.59 -22.99
N ALA A 252 -4.90 1.32 -23.36
CA ALA A 252 -4.56 0.17 -22.54
C ALA A 252 -3.06 0.07 -22.26
N VAL A 253 -2.21 0.31 -23.27
CA VAL A 253 -0.75 0.37 -23.12
C VAL A 253 -0.34 1.53 -22.21
N THR A 254 -0.91 2.72 -22.42
CA THR A 254 -0.58 3.90 -21.59
C THR A 254 -0.95 3.65 -20.12
N SER A 255 -2.17 3.18 -19.88
CA SER A 255 -2.67 2.89 -18.53
C SER A 255 -1.98 1.68 -17.89
N GLY A 256 -1.62 0.68 -18.69
CA GLY A 256 -0.87 -0.50 -18.24
C GLY A 256 0.57 -0.16 -17.85
N ASN A 257 1.25 0.72 -18.60
CA ASN A 257 2.57 1.23 -18.25
C ASN A 257 2.53 2.08 -16.97
N ALA A 258 1.48 2.90 -16.79
CA ALA A 258 1.27 3.63 -15.55
C ALA A 258 1.09 2.68 -14.35
N LEU A 259 0.28 1.62 -14.52
CA LEU A 259 0.12 0.58 -13.51
C LEU A 259 1.43 -0.17 -13.22
N LEU A 260 2.25 -0.43 -14.25
CA LEU A 260 3.54 -1.11 -14.08
C LEU A 260 4.49 -0.27 -13.22
N LYS A 261 4.52 1.05 -13.45
CA LYS A 261 5.29 1.97 -12.62
C LYS A 261 4.82 1.91 -11.16
N LEU A 262 3.52 2.04 -10.91
CA LEU A 262 2.95 1.96 -9.56
C LEU A 262 3.24 0.62 -8.88
N LEU A 263 3.15 -0.48 -9.63
CA LEU A 263 3.48 -1.82 -9.13
C LEU A 263 4.96 -1.92 -8.76
N SER A 264 5.87 -1.44 -9.61
CA SER A 264 7.30 -1.49 -9.35
C SER A 264 7.69 -0.69 -8.10
N GLU A 265 7.11 0.50 -7.91
CA GLU A 265 7.32 1.32 -6.71
C GLU A 265 6.79 0.63 -5.45
N ASN A 266 5.62 -0.01 -5.54
CA ASN A 266 5.03 -0.76 -4.43
C ASN A 266 5.88 -2.00 -4.07
N LEU A 267 6.33 -2.78 -5.06
CA LEU A 267 7.17 -3.96 -4.84
C LEU A 267 8.54 -3.60 -4.27
N ASP A 268 9.15 -2.51 -4.74
CA ASP A 268 10.40 -2.00 -4.17
C ASP A 268 10.23 -1.62 -2.68
N ALA A 269 9.15 -0.91 -2.35
CA ALA A 269 8.82 -0.57 -0.96
C ALA A 269 8.59 -1.83 -0.10
N ILE A 270 7.84 -2.82 -0.59
CA ILE A 270 7.65 -4.10 0.09
C ILE A 270 8.99 -4.82 0.30
N SER A 271 9.87 -4.82 -0.70
CA SER A 271 11.16 -5.49 -0.62
C SER A 271 12.07 -4.85 0.45
N LYS A 272 12.06 -3.52 0.56
CA LYS A 272 12.81 -2.78 1.58
C LYS A 272 12.30 -3.12 2.98
N LEU A 273 10.99 -3.13 3.18
CA LEU A 273 10.38 -3.51 4.46
C LEU A 273 10.71 -4.93 4.86
N LYS A 274 10.66 -5.88 3.92
CA LYS A 274 11.02 -7.27 4.16
C LYS A 274 12.49 -7.43 4.54
N LYS A 275 13.40 -6.73 3.85
CA LYS A 275 14.84 -6.74 4.20
C LYS A 275 15.08 -6.22 5.61
N SER A 276 14.50 -5.07 5.94
CA SER A 276 14.62 -4.51 7.29
C SER A 276 14.04 -5.45 8.35
N ALA A 277 12.92 -6.14 8.07
CA ALA A 277 12.36 -7.11 9.01
C ALA A 277 13.25 -8.36 9.22
N VAL A 278 13.93 -8.84 8.18
CA VAL A 278 14.87 -9.97 8.28
C VAL A 278 16.13 -9.59 9.05
N GLU A 279 16.66 -8.38 8.82
CA GLU A 279 17.79 -7.85 9.58
C GLU A 279 17.46 -7.78 11.08
N THR A 280 16.25 -7.32 11.43
CA THR A 280 15.80 -7.28 12.84
C THR A 280 15.67 -8.68 13.45
N GLN A 281 15.11 -9.66 12.72
CA GLN A 281 14.98 -11.04 13.23
C GLN A 281 16.33 -11.74 13.41
N GLN A 282 17.31 -11.51 12.51
CA GLN A 282 18.64 -12.08 12.67
C GLN A 282 19.39 -11.50 13.88
N THR A 283 19.21 -10.21 14.20
CA THR A 283 19.73 -9.64 15.45
C THR A 283 19.06 -10.24 16.69
N ASP A 284 17.76 -10.49 16.65
CA ASP A 284 17.04 -11.10 17.79
C ASP A 284 17.52 -12.54 18.06
N GLU A 285 17.66 -13.37 17.02
CA GLU A 285 18.17 -14.74 17.16
C GLU A 285 19.61 -14.80 17.67
N VAL A 286 20.48 -13.89 17.20
CA VAL A 286 21.88 -13.81 17.67
C VAL A 286 21.95 -13.34 19.12
N MET A 287 21.11 -12.39 19.52
CA MET A 287 21.04 -11.91 20.91
C MET A 287 20.44 -12.95 21.86
N GLU A 288 19.52 -13.79 21.39
CA GLU A 288 18.95 -14.90 22.17
C GLU A 288 19.97 -16.03 22.36
N GLN A 289 20.80 -16.33 21.35
CA GLN A 289 21.91 -17.30 21.46
C GLN A 289 23.06 -16.82 22.34
N LEU A 290 23.27 -15.51 22.48
CA LEU A 290 24.31 -14.94 23.36
C LEU A 290 23.88 -14.86 24.84
N ASN A 291 22.59 -15.00 25.13
CA ASN A 291 22.03 -14.95 26.49
C ASN A 291 21.72 -16.34 27.09
N HIS A 292 22.03 -17.42 26.35
CA HIS A 292 21.97 -18.81 26.78
C HIS A 292 23.36 -19.42 26.89
#